data_AF-A0A7C3NTZ1-F1
#
_entry.id   AF-A0A7C3NTZ1-F1
#
_cell.length_a   1.000
_cell.length_b   1.000
_cell.length_c   1.000
_cell.angle_alpha   90.00
_cell.angle_beta   90.00
_cell.angle_gamma   90.00
#
_symmetry.space_group_name_H-M   'P 1'
#
loop_
_entity.id
_entity.type
_entity.pdbx_description
1 polymer ?
#
loop_
_entity_poly.entity_id
_entity_poly.type
_entity_poly.pdbx_seq_one_letter_code
_entity_poly.pdbx_strand_id
1 'polypeptide(L)'
;MAVTEKQETTPLNGSAGTNGSPAGIPPPPYLGRSVRFVGPHVNVDMNQSPHPKNQRGELGKPLFNWYRNTVSKDPLTRVSAPNHFADRRHFLTNVINRSSKGKVNPNRVSVDDPAAMTRHIKSVAHYMGADVVGIAKAHPSFLYAGSRYVQDGTAEDAYQQDSPEDLVRRFPYVIQMTTAWDYNKLQAHRHHIGDAAYHVSQMKGVLILKAMEGYIKELGYTALRGVVTPQAAGVASGIGELGRNGLVINKNFGARIHMPDPILTDLPLVPDAPVDIGVEDFCKICRKCANTCPTNSIPFGDKVVHNGIEKYKINWLTCYKLRPYVHDYWGSCLTCAAVCPFSKPNVWWHGLAVWSLHTSPFSLRPALVRALKWIDDKFWGVTRATRVRWLSYDSGIKPGDQACTVAGCTASHEGKGHSGDVAGNAGYYAPLKENTNRFVKRD
;
A
#
# COMPACT_ATOMS: atom_id res chain seq x y z
N MET A 1 -49.37 23.39 24.92
CA MET A 1 -49.35 24.55 24.00
C MET A 1 -47.88 24.81 23.68
N ALA A 2 -47.33 24.73 22.47
CA ALA A 2 -47.75 24.35 21.12
C ALA A 2 -46.45 23.95 20.39
N VAL A 3 -46.32 22.72 19.88
CA VAL A 3 -46.19 22.36 18.45
C VAL A 3 -45.92 23.52 17.47
N THR A 4 -44.79 23.44 16.75
CA THR A 4 -44.54 23.73 15.30
C THR A 4 -43.01 23.74 15.06
N GLU A 5 -42.39 23.34 13.95
CA GLU A 5 -42.73 22.60 12.73
C GLU A 5 -41.39 22.28 12.03
N LYS A 6 -41.30 21.16 11.31
CA LYS A 6 -40.14 20.78 10.49
C LYS A 6 -40.07 21.66 9.24
N GLN A 7 -38.89 22.15 8.89
CA GLN A 7 -38.61 22.56 7.51
C GLN A 7 -37.79 21.45 6.81
N GLU A 8 -38.45 20.83 5.84
CA GLU A 8 -37.84 19.98 4.82
C GLU A 8 -36.96 20.83 3.89
N THR A 9 -35.73 20.37 3.65
CA THR A 9 -34.86 20.93 2.60
C THR A 9 -34.97 20.07 1.36
N THR A 10 -35.79 20.53 0.41
CA THR A 10 -35.84 20.04 -0.98
C THR A 10 -34.54 20.40 -1.71
N PRO A 11 -34.03 19.61 -2.66
CA PRO A 11 -32.73 19.85 -3.29
C PRO A 11 -32.79 21.06 -4.21
N LEU A 12 -31.85 21.99 -4.03
CA LEU A 12 -31.63 23.09 -4.97
C LEU A 12 -31.07 22.53 -6.28
N ASN A 13 -31.94 22.45 -7.29
CA ASN A 13 -31.55 22.58 -8.69
C ASN A 13 -30.98 24.01 -8.87
N GLY A 14 -29.66 24.12 -8.94
CA GLY A 14 -28.96 25.36 -9.18
C GLY A 14 -27.79 25.10 -10.13
N SER A 15 -27.99 25.46 -11.39
CA SER A 15 -26.95 25.64 -12.40
C SER A 15 -25.83 26.53 -11.84
N ALA A 16 -24.70 25.93 -11.47
CA ALA A 16 -23.53 26.64 -10.99
C ALA A 16 -22.57 26.88 -12.15
N GLY A 17 -22.21 28.16 -12.30
CA GLY A 17 -21.41 28.73 -13.37
C GLY A 17 -20.11 27.99 -13.67
N THR A 18 -19.80 28.00 -14.96
CA THR A 18 -18.52 27.67 -15.56
C THR A 18 -17.40 28.53 -14.98
N ASN A 19 -16.78 28.08 -13.89
CA ASN A 19 -15.41 28.48 -13.58
C ASN A 19 -14.50 27.65 -14.49
N GLY A 20 -13.96 28.33 -15.50
CA GLY A 20 -13.09 27.74 -16.52
C GLY A 20 -11.96 26.95 -15.88
N SER A 21 -12.01 25.62 -16.04
CA SER A 21 -10.81 24.80 -15.96
C SER A 21 -9.83 25.30 -17.04
N PRO A 22 -8.52 25.34 -16.78
CA PRO A 22 -7.54 25.59 -17.84
C PRO A 22 -7.86 24.69 -19.03
N ALA A 23 -8.04 25.30 -20.21
CA ALA A 23 -8.48 24.61 -21.42
C ALA A 23 -7.64 23.34 -21.63
N GLY A 24 -8.29 22.16 -21.55
CA GLY A 24 -7.66 20.86 -21.85
C GLY A 24 -7.56 19.85 -20.70
N ILE A 25 -7.83 20.22 -19.45
CA ILE A 25 -7.77 19.25 -18.33
C ILE A 25 -9.13 18.55 -18.16
N PRO A 26 -9.21 17.21 -18.27
CA PRO A 26 -10.46 16.48 -18.04
C PRO A 26 -10.96 16.65 -16.60
N PRO A 27 -12.29 16.61 -16.37
CA PRO A 27 -12.84 16.72 -15.03
C PRO A 27 -12.33 15.58 -14.13
N PRO A 28 -12.12 15.83 -12.82
CA PRO A 28 -11.62 14.81 -11.91
C PRO A 28 -12.47 13.53 -11.95
N PRO A 29 -11.85 12.34 -12.00
CA PRO A 29 -12.58 11.10 -12.14
C PRO A 29 -13.26 10.73 -10.82
N TYR A 30 -14.38 10.00 -10.93
CA TYR A 30 -14.98 9.33 -9.78
C TYR A 30 -14.04 8.22 -9.29
N LEU A 31 -13.72 8.23 -7.99
CA LEU A 31 -12.84 7.25 -7.34
C LEU A 31 -13.56 6.46 -6.23
N GLY A 32 -14.88 6.34 -6.31
CA GLY A 32 -15.66 5.71 -5.25
C GLY A 32 -15.99 6.66 -4.08
N ARG A 33 -16.46 6.09 -2.97
CA ARG A 33 -16.86 6.83 -1.76
C ARG A 33 -15.71 7.11 -0.79
N SER A 34 -14.67 6.28 -0.83
CA SER A 34 -13.52 6.39 0.07
C SER A 34 -12.62 7.60 -0.24
N VAL A 35 -12.63 8.09 -1.48
CA VAL A 35 -11.82 9.22 -1.93
C VAL A 35 -12.63 10.11 -2.87
N ARG A 36 -12.60 11.43 -2.66
CA ARG A 36 -13.30 12.40 -3.52
C ARG A 36 -12.40 13.59 -3.85
N PHE A 37 -12.44 14.04 -5.10
CA PHE A 37 -11.93 15.36 -5.47
C PHE A 37 -12.96 16.41 -5.08
N VAL A 38 -12.56 17.35 -4.22
CA VAL A 38 -13.41 18.42 -3.69
C VAL A 38 -12.78 19.81 -3.88
N GLY A 39 -11.64 19.87 -4.57
CA GLY A 39 -10.91 21.10 -4.87
C GLY A 39 -9.78 20.85 -5.86
N PRO A 40 -8.97 21.88 -6.15
CA PRO A 40 -7.86 21.78 -7.10
C PRO A 40 -6.82 20.76 -6.64
N HIS A 41 -6.40 19.91 -7.56
CA HIS A 41 -5.39 18.89 -7.32
C HIS A 41 -4.10 19.22 -8.08
N VAL A 42 -2.97 19.14 -7.40
CA VAL A 42 -1.65 19.38 -8.00
C VAL A 42 -0.85 18.09 -7.98
N ASN A 43 -0.27 17.72 -9.11
CA ASN A 43 0.67 16.60 -9.19
C ASN A 43 1.90 16.90 -8.32
N VAL A 44 2.33 15.92 -7.55
CA VAL A 44 3.48 16.07 -6.65
C VAL A 44 4.68 15.39 -7.27
N ASP A 45 5.84 16.03 -7.24
CA ASP A 45 7.09 15.41 -7.68
C ASP A 45 7.43 14.21 -6.80
N MET A 46 7.69 13.05 -7.41
CA MET A 46 8.07 11.84 -6.71
C MET A 46 9.34 12.03 -5.86
N ASN A 47 10.25 12.92 -6.26
CA ASN A 47 11.44 13.29 -5.49
C ASN A 47 11.12 14.04 -4.18
N GLN A 48 9.88 14.46 -3.99
CA GLN A 48 9.37 15.01 -2.73
C GLN A 48 8.73 13.94 -1.82
N SER A 49 8.70 12.68 -2.26
CA SER A 49 8.23 11.56 -1.46
C SER A 49 9.21 11.22 -0.31
N PRO A 50 8.78 10.45 0.71
CA PRO A 50 9.56 10.24 1.93
C PRO A 50 10.94 9.63 1.71
N HIS A 51 11.07 8.66 0.78
CA HIS A 51 12.34 7.96 0.56
C HIS A 51 13.41 8.89 -0.04
N PRO A 52 13.18 9.62 -1.16
CA PRO A 52 14.10 10.65 -1.66
C PRO A 52 14.46 11.73 -0.65
N LYS A 53 13.47 12.27 0.09
CA LYS A 53 13.74 13.25 1.15
C LYS A 53 14.72 12.71 2.18
N ASN A 54 14.55 11.46 2.58
CA ASN A 54 15.51 10.81 3.47
C ASN A 54 16.87 10.59 2.82
N GLN A 55 16.93 10.21 1.54
CA GLN A 55 18.20 10.04 0.82
C GLN A 55 19.04 11.32 0.76
N ARG A 56 18.38 12.48 0.77
CA ARG A 56 18.99 13.83 0.83
C ARG A 56 19.20 14.36 2.26
N GLY A 57 18.82 13.60 3.29
CA GLY A 57 19.01 13.98 4.69
C GLY A 57 17.98 14.94 5.28
N GLU A 58 16.93 15.30 4.53
CA GLU A 58 15.92 16.29 4.93
C GLU A 58 15.05 15.83 6.11
N LEU A 59 15.01 14.52 6.39
CA LEU A 59 14.17 13.95 7.46
C LEU A 59 14.89 13.79 8.80
N GLY A 60 16.13 14.29 8.90
CA GLY A 60 16.94 14.31 10.11
C GLY A 60 18.02 13.22 10.17
N LYS A 61 19.11 13.53 10.89
CA LYS A 61 20.29 12.67 11.04
C LYS A 61 19.98 11.22 11.43
N PRO A 62 19.09 10.91 12.40
CA PRO A 62 18.83 9.53 12.79
C PRO A 62 18.30 8.67 11.64
N LEU A 63 17.34 9.19 10.85
CA LEU A 63 16.72 8.45 9.76
C LEU A 63 17.64 8.36 8.53
N PHE A 64 18.42 9.42 8.27
CA PHE A 64 19.47 9.40 7.25
C PHE A 64 20.53 8.34 7.55
N ASN A 65 21.07 8.33 8.79
CA ASN A 65 22.09 7.39 9.21
C ASN A 65 21.57 5.95 9.21
N TRP A 66 20.35 5.71 9.69
CA TRP A 66 19.71 4.41 9.60
C TRP A 66 19.66 3.92 8.14
N TYR A 67 19.22 4.77 7.23
CA TYR A 67 19.11 4.40 5.81
C TYR A 67 20.46 4.18 5.12
N ARG A 68 21.45 5.05 5.37
CA ARG A 68 22.75 5.03 4.67
C ARG A 68 23.80 4.10 5.29
N ASN A 69 23.77 3.90 6.61
CA ASN A 69 24.89 3.34 7.36
C ASN A 69 24.52 2.07 8.16
N THR A 70 23.28 1.58 8.07
CA THR A 70 22.88 0.34 8.75
C THR A 70 22.46 -0.72 7.75
N VAL A 71 22.67 -1.98 8.14
CA VAL A 71 22.23 -3.18 7.43
C VAL A 71 21.28 -3.93 8.35
N SER A 72 20.31 -4.65 7.78
CA SER A 72 19.44 -5.51 8.58
C SER A 72 20.24 -6.62 9.28
N LYS A 73 19.92 -6.87 10.55
CA LYS A 73 20.51 -7.97 11.33
C LYS A 73 19.97 -9.34 10.92
N ASP A 74 18.75 -9.37 10.39
CA ASP A 74 18.07 -10.59 9.94
C ASP A 74 18.51 -11.00 8.51
N PRO A 75 19.00 -12.24 8.30
CA PRO A 75 19.44 -12.73 6.99
C PRO A 75 18.37 -12.64 5.90
N LEU A 76 17.12 -13.01 6.21
CA LEU A 76 16.03 -12.98 5.23
C LEU A 76 15.72 -11.54 4.80
N THR A 77 15.70 -10.62 5.76
CA THR A 77 15.53 -9.19 5.48
C THR A 77 16.69 -8.61 4.66
N ARG A 78 17.94 -9.08 4.83
CA ARG A 78 19.10 -8.67 4.00
C ARG A 78 19.02 -9.08 2.54
N VAL A 79 18.11 -9.97 2.17
CA VAL A 79 17.85 -10.32 0.76
C VAL A 79 16.51 -9.78 0.26
N SER A 80 15.53 -9.59 1.16
CA SER A 80 14.18 -9.18 0.78
C SER A 80 13.87 -7.69 0.87
N ALA A 81 14.52 -6.96 1.78
CA ALA A 81 14.13 -5.59 2.15
C ALA A 81 15.11 -4.53 1.60
N PRO A 82 14.81 -3.84 0.49
CA PRO A 82 15.68 -2.82 -0.09
C PRO A 82 15.68 -1.49 0.68
N ASN A 83 15.30 -1.49 1.96
CA ASN A 83 15.13 -0.27 2.76
C ASN A 83 16.46 0.34 3.22
N HIS A 84 17.56 -0.42 3.16
CA HIS A 84 18.89 0.00 3.54
C HIS A 84 19.72 0.29 2.28
N PHE A 85 20.40 1.43 2.25
CA PHE A 85 21.32 1.78 1.19
C PHE A 85 22.74 1.27 1.45
N ALA A 86 23.07 0.97 2.72
CA ALA A 86 24.40 0.53 3.15
C ALA A 86 24.81 -0.83 2.54
N ASP A 87 23.86 -1.73 2.32
CA ASP A 87 24.12 -3.01 1.66
C ASP A 87 23.03 -3.31 0.65
N ARG A 88 23.40 -3.29 -0.63
CA ARG A 88 22.52 -3.52 -1.79
C ARG A 88 22.87 -4.80 -2.57
N ARG A 89 23.84 -5.57 -2.08
CA ARG A 89 24.50 -6.66 -2.84
C ARG A 89 23.58 -7.83 -3.16
N HIS A 90 22.59 -8.10 -2.31
CA HIS A 90 21.73 -9.28 -2.42
C HIS A 90 20.26 -8.95 -2.73
N PHE A 91 19.96 -7.74 -3.19
CA PHE A 91 18.57 -7.35 -3.48
C PHE A 91 18.22 -7.59 -4.94
N LEU A 92 17.41 -8.64 -5.19
CA LEU A 92 16.86 -8.93 -6.51
C LEU A 92 16.14 -7.72 -7.13
N THR A 93 15.45 -6.93 -6.31
CA THR A 93 14.77 -5.69 -6.73
C THR A 93 15.72 -4.68 -7.35
N ASN A 94 16.97 -4.57 -6.88
CA ASN A 94 17.96 -3.68 -7.48
C ASN A 94 18.41 -4.16 -8.85
N VAL A 95 18.61 -5.47 -9.01
CA VAL A 95 18.99 -6.07 -10.29
C VAL A 95 17.89 -5.85 -11.31
N ILE A 96 16.64 -6.12 -10.93
CA ILE A 96 15.48 -5.94 -11.81
C ILE A 96 15.30 -4.46 -12.17
N ASN A 97 15.39 -3.54 -11.22
CA ASN A 97 15.19 -2.12 -11.49
C ASN A 97 16.29 -1.49 -12.37
N ARG A 98 17.51 -2.03 -12.36
CA ARG A 98 18.62 -1.60 -13.23
C ARG A 98 18.59 -2.24 -14.61
N SER A 99 17.77 -3.26 -14.82
CA SER A 99 17.66 -3.92 -16.12
C SER A 99 17.18 -2.92 -17.18
N SER A 100 17.74 -3.04 -18.39
CA SER A 100 17.34 -2.20 -19.52
C SER A 100 15.82 -2.16 -19.68
N LYS A 101 15.28 -0.99 -20.03
CA LYS A 101 13.85 -0.83 -20.33
C LYS A 101 13.44 -1.68 -21.54
N GLY A 102 14.37 -2.11 -22.40
CA GLY A 102 14.06 -2.85 -23.63
C GLY A 102 13.45 -1.93 -24.69
N LYS A 103 13.39 -2.41 -25.95
CA LYS A 103 12.75 -1.70 -27.06
C LYS A 103 11.34 -2.24 -27.28
N VAL A 104 10.45 -1.40 -27.80
CA VAL A 104 9.13 -1.85 -28.27
C VAL A 104 9.33 -2.66 -29.55
N ASN A 105 8.68 -3.82 -29.66
CA ASN A 105 8.71 -4.62 -30.88
C ASN A 105 8.10 -3.83 -32.04
N PRO A 106 8.80 -3.63 -33.17
CA PRO A 106 8.25 -2.91 -34.31
C PRO A 106 7.05 -3.61 -34.95
N ASN A 107 6.93 -4.94 -34.79
CA ASN A 107 5.81 -5.72 -35.28
C ASN A 107 4.67 -5.69 -34.26
N ARG A 108 3.79 -4.71 -34.39
CA ARG A 108 2.63 -4.55 -33.51
C ARG A 108 1.58 -5.63 -33.76
N VAL A 109 1.17 -6.30 -32.69
CA VAL A 109 0.04 -7.23 -32.70
C VAL A 109 -1.26 -6.43 -32.86
N SER A 110 -2.13 -6.82 -33.81
CA SER A 110 -3.45 -6.16 -33.95
C SER A 110 -4.33 -6.45 -32.74
N VAL A 111 -5.10 -5.45 -32.31
CA VAL A 111 -6.08 -5.57 -31.22
C VAL A 111 -7.44 -5.15 -31.75
N ASP A 112 -8.17 -6.13 -32.28
CA ASP A 112 -9.50 -5.90 -32.87
C ASP A 112 -10.60 -5.90 -31.78
N ASP A 113 -10.40 -6.67 -30.69
CA ASP A 113 -11.28 -6.71 -29.52
C ASP A 113 -10.50 -6.32 -28.24
N PRO A 114 -10.59 -5.05 -27.80
CA PRO A 114 -10.00 -4.60 -26.54
C PRO A 114 -10.49 -5.37 -25.30
N ALA A 115 -11.71 -5.91 -25.31
CA ALA A 115 -12.24 -6.69 -24.20
C ALA A 115 -11.56 -8.07 -24.11
N ALA A 116 -11.34 -8.73 -25.25
CA ALA A 116 -10.52 -9.94 -25.32
C ALA A 116 -9.08 -9.66 -24.87
N MET A 117 -8.46 -8.59 -25.35
CA MET A 117 -7.11 -8.20 -24.94
C MET A 117 -7.04 -7.91 -23.43
N THR A 118 -8.08 -7.30 -22.86
CA THR A 118 -8.17 -7.06 -21.40
C THR A 118 -8.20 -8.36 -20.62
N ARG A 119 -9.03 -9.33 -21.03
CA ARG A 119 -9.07 -10.66 -20.39
C ARG A 119 -7.74 -11.39 -20.54
N HIS A 120 -7.10 -11.26 -21.71
CA HIS A 120 -5.79 -11.82 -21.99
C HIS A 120 -4.72 -11.26 -21.06
N ILE A 121 -4.57 -9.94 -20.98
CA ILE A 121 -3.58 -9.29 -20.13
C ILE A 121 -3.78 -9.63 -18.65
N LYS A 122 -5.03 -9.64 -18.17
CA LYS A 122 -5.33 -10.08 -16.79
C LYS A 122 -4.93 -11.54 -16.56
N SER A 123 -5.20 -12.42 -17.52
CA SER A 123 -4.83 -13.84 -17.44
C SER A 123 -3.32 -14.04 -17.43
N VAL A 124 -2.58 -13.32 -18.28
CA VAL A 124 -1.11 -13.34 -18.30
C VAL A 124 -0.54 -12.80 -16.98
N ALA A 125 -1.10 -11.71 -16.45
CA ALA A 125 -0.68 -11.16 -15.17
C ALA A 125 -0.86 -12.16 -14.01
N HIS A 126 -2.01 -12.86 -13.98
CA HIS A 126 -2.24 -13.93 -13.00
C HIS A 126 -1.29 -15.12 -13.20
N TYR A 127 -1.05 -15.54 -14.44
CA TYR A 127 -0.08 -16.59 -14.75
C TYR A 127 1.34 -16.25 -14.28
N MET A 128 1.73 -14.97 -14.39
CA MET A 128 3.01 -14.48 -13.88
C MET A 128 3.07 -14.39 -12.34
N GLY A 129 1.93 -14.50 -11.65
CA GLY A 129 1.84 -14.55 -10.19
C GLY A 129 1.19 -13.34 -9.53
N ALA A 130 0.50 -12.46 -10.26
CA ALA A 130 -0.28 -11.38 -9.65
C ALA A 130 -1.51 -11.94 -8.90
N ASP A 131 -1.76 -11.45 -7.70
CA ASP A 131 -2.91 -11.85 -6.88
C ASP A 131 -4.17 -11.03 -7.22
N VAL A 132 -4.00 -9.75 -7.54
CA VAL A 132 -5.09 -8.86 -8.01
C VAL A 132 -4.58 -8.01 -9.16
N VAL A 133 -5.38 -7.89 -10.20
CA VAL A 133 -5.11 -7.10 -11.40
C VAL A 133 -6.29 -6.17 -11.66
N GLY A 134 -6.01 -4.90 -11.85
CA GLY A 134 -7.00 -3.89 -12.21
C GLY A 134 -6.47 -3.02 -13.35
N ILE A 135 -7.37 -2.62 -14.24
CA ILE A 135 -7.06 -1.71 -15.35
C ILE A 135 -7.89 -0.44 -15.17
N ALA A 136 -7.28 0.72 -15.25
CA ALA A 136 -7.96 2.01 -15.16
C ALA A 136 -7.74 2.83 -16.43
N LYS A 137 -8.68 3.73 -16.72
CA LYS A 137 -8.42 4.83 -17.63
C LYS A 137 -7.42 5.78 -16.97
N ALA A 138 -6.35 6.14 -17.68
CA ALA A 138 -5.37 7.08 -17.19
C ALA A 138 -6.01 8.47 -17.02
N HIS A 139 -5.56 9.23 -16.03
CA HIS A 139 -6.02 10.58 -15.75
C HIS A 139 -4.85 11.41 -15.21
N PRO A 140 -4.69 12.70 -15.58
CA PRO A 140 -3.53 13.50 -15.16
C PRO A 140 -3.35 13.54 -13.64
N SER A 141 -4.43 13.60 -12.87
CA SER A 141 -4.40 13.58 -11.40
C SER A 141 -3.83 12.30 -10.76
N PHE A 142 -3.57 11.25 -11.55
CA PHE A 142 -2.95 10.03 -11.05
C PHE A 142 -1.42 10.06 -11.14
N LEU A 143 -0.85 10.97 -11.95
CA LEU A 143 0.57 10.99 -12.26
C LEU A 143 1.39 11.82 -11.25
N TYR A 144 2.68 11.56 -11.18
CA TYR A 144 3.63 12.45 -10.49
C TYR A 144 3.93 13.68 -11.34
N ALA A 145 4.38 14.77 -10.70
CA ALA A 145 4.94 15.91 -11.41
C ALA A 145 6.43 15.68 -11.73
N GLY A 146 6.93 16.30 -12.80
CA GLY A 146 8.37 16.36 -13.10
C GLY A 146 8.98 15.04 -13.60
N SER A 147 10.30 14.92 -13.45
CA SER A 147 11.09 13.78 -13.93
C SER A 147 10.85 12.50 -13.12
N ARG A 148 10.91 11.35 -13.80
CA ARG A 148 10.67 10.03 -13.21
C ARG A 148 11.63 9.74 -12.04
N TYR A 149 11.20 8.80 -11.19
CA TYR A 149 11.97 8.36 -10.03
C TYR A 149 13.40 7.92 -10.39
N VAL A 150 14.40 8.64 -9.85
CA VAL A 150 15.84 8.49 -10.14
C VAL A 150 16.43 7.11 -9.76
N GLN A 151 15.70 6.28 -9.02
CA GLN A 151 16.25 5.08 -8.38
C GLN A 151 16.45 3.87 -9.33
N ASP A 152 15.90 3.93 -10.55
CA ASP A 152 16.20 2.98 -11.62
C ASP A 152 17.58 3.21 -12.25
N GLY A 153 18.21 4.38 -11.99
CA GLY A 153 19.52 4.73 -12.55
C GLY A 153 19.51 4.90 -14.08
N THR A 154 18.34 4.86 -14.70
CA THR A 154 18.13 5.05 -16.15
C THR A 154 17.18 6.23 -16.31
N ALA A 155 17.69 7.40 -15.90
CA ALA A 155 16.93 8.62 -15.77
C ALA A 155 16.42 9.17 -17.11
N GLU A 156 16.94 8.68 -18.24
CA GLU A 156 16.62 9.19 -19.56
C GLU A 156 15.76 8.19 -20.33
N ASP A 157 14.53 8.61 -20.65
CA ASP A 157 13.75 8.01 -21.72
C ASP A 157 13.02 9.10 -22.52
N ALA A 158 12.51 8.72 -23.69
CA ALA A 158 11.92 9.65 -24.66
C ALA A 158 10.73 10.48 -24.13
N TYR A 159 10.18 10.15 -22.96
CA TYR A 159 8.99 10.79 -22.39
C TYR A 159 9.24 11.47 -21.05
N GLN A 160 10.51 11.67 -20.67
CA GLN A 160 10.86 12.28 -19.38
C GLN A 160 10.38 13.73 -19.24
N GLN A 161 10.23 14.44 -20.36
CA GLN A 161 9.81 15.85 -20.41
C GLN A 161 8.31 16.01 -20.69
N ASP A 162 7.58 14.92 -20.95
CA ASP A 162 6.15 14.99 -21.24
C ASP A 162 5.38 15.37 -19.97
N SER A 163 4.40 16.29 -20.12
CA SER A 163 3.49 16.64 -19.04
C SER A 163 2.57 15.46 -18.66
N PRO A 164 1.97 15.45 -17.45
CA PRO A 164 0.94 14.48 -17.11
C PRO A 164 -0.19 14.39 -18.14
N GLU A 165 -0.59 15.53 -18.71
CA GLU A 165 -1.62 15.63 -19.74
C GLU A 165 -1.16 14.96 -21.05
N ASP A 166 0.07 15.20 -21.49
CA ASP A 166 0.63 14.60 -22.69
C ASP A 166 0.77 13.08 -22.55
N LEU A 167 1.25 12.62 -21.39
CA LEU A 167 1.40 11.19 -21.09
C LEU A 167 0.06 10.47 -21.15
N VAL A 168 -1.00 11.03 -20.53
CA VAL A 168 -2.33 10.41 -20.54
C VAL A 168 -2.95 10.41 -21.94
N ARG A 169 -2.70 11.45 -22.75
CA ARG A 169 -3.16 11.51 -24.14
C ARG A 169 -2.51 10.43 -25.01
N ARG A 170 -1.22 10.14 -24.80
CA ARG A 170 -0.47 9.11 -25.54
C ARG A 170 -0.75 7.69 -25.02
N PHE A 171 -0.90 7.54 -23.70
CA PHE A 171 -0.96 6.27 -23.00
C PHE A 171 -2.21 6.23 -22.09
N PRO A 172 -3.39 5.96 -22.66
CA PRO A 172 -4.66 6.16 -21.96
C PRO A 172 -5.02 5.06 -20.94
N TYR A 173 -4.17 4.05 -20.76
CA TYR A 173 -4.46 2.92 -19.88
C TYR A 173 -3.41 2.73 -18.80
N VAL A 174 -3.88 2.42 -17.58
CA VAL A 174 -3.05 2.08 -16.43
C VAL A 174 -3.36 0.65 -16.01
N ILE A 175 -2.33 -0.20 -15.94
CA ILE A 175 -2.43 -1.56 -15.41
C ILE A 175 -1.78 -1.59 -14.03
N GLN A 176 -2.57 -1.88 -13.00
CA GLN A 176 -2.09 -2.13 -11.65
C GLN A 176 -2.16 -3.63 -11.37
N MET A 177 -1.03 -4.18 -10.94
CA MET A 177 -0.93 -5.57 -10.47
C MET A 177 -0.41 -5.56 -9.04
N THR A 178 -0.88 -6.49 -8.22
CA THR A 178 -0.54 -6.54 -6.79
C THR A 178 -0.17 -7.94 -6.37
N THR A 179 0.56 -8.04 -5.27
CA THR A 179 0.85 -9.31 -4.59
C THR A 179 0.33 -9.26 -3.15
N ALA A 180 -0.32 -10.32 -2.69
CA ALA A 180 -0.86 -10.42 -1.35
C ALA A 180 0.25 -10.81 -0.36
N TRP A 181 0.28 -10.14 0.79
CA TRP A 181 1.18 -10.52 1.87
C TRP A 181 0.67 -11.79 2.55
N ASP A 182 1.61 -12.61 3.01
CA ASP A 182 1.32 -13.83 3.76
C ASP A 182 0.57 -13.48 5.05
N TYR A 183 -0.67 -13.96 5.18
CA TYR A 183 -1.54 -13.66 6.31
C TYR A 183 -0.96 -14.13 7.65
N ASN A 184 -0.39 -15.35 7.69
CA ASN A 184 0.09 -15.98 8.90
C ASN A 184 1.35 -15.28 9.41
N LYS A 185 2.30 -15.00 8.52
CA LYS A 185 3.54 -14.29 8.86
C LYS A 185 3.25 -12.85 9.28
N LEU A 186 2.30 -12.17 8.62
CA LEU A 186 1.86 -10.82 8.99
C LEU A 186 1.30 -10.72 10.41
N GLN A 187 0.80 -11.82 11.00
CA GLN A 187 0.32 -11.76 12.40
C GLN A 187 1.45 -11.38 13.37
N ALA A 188 2.70 -11.74 13.05
CA ALA A 188 3.91 -11.27 13.72
C ALA A 188 4.43 -9.94 13.15
N HIS A 189 3.53 -8.99 12.84
CA HIS A 189 3.91 -7.60 12.60
C HIS A 189 4.80 -7.07 13.75
N ARG A 190 5.70 -6.10 13.48
CA ARG A 190 6.74 -5.68 14.45
C ARG A 190 7.68 -6.82 14.88
N HIS A 191 7.98 -7.73 13.96
CA HIS A 191 8.97 -8.79 14.08
C HIS A 191 9.55 -9.08 12.69
N HIS A 192 10.79 -9.59 12.60
CA HIS A 192 11.47 -9.88 11.33
C HIS A 192 10.66 -10.79 10.38
N ILE A 193 9.99 -11.80 10.92
CA ILE A 193 9.13 -12.68 10.08
C ILE A 193 7.90 -11.95 9.51
N GLY A 194 7.35 -10.97 10.24
CA GLY A 194 6.28 -10.12 9.73
C GLY A 194 6.79 -9.17 8.65
N ASP A 195 8.01 -8.63 8.80
CA ASP A 195 8.66 -7.82 7.77
C ASP A 195 8.81 -8.60 6.45
N ALA A 196 9.19 -9.87 6.55
CA ALA A 196 9.34 -10.74 5.39
C ALA A 196 8.01 -10.93 4.64
N ALA A 197 6.86 -10.96 5.32
CA ALA A 197 5.55 -11.04 4.66
C ALA A 197 5.32 -9.86 3.68
N TYR A 198 5.77 -8.67 4.06
CA TYR A 198 5.73 -7.47 3.21
C TYR A 198 6.81 -7.51 2.12
N HIS A 199 8.06 -7.71 2.51
CA HIS A 199 9.21 -7.54 1.63
C HIS A 199 9.35 -8.65 0.57
N VAL A 200 9.02 -9.90 0.89
CA VAL A 200 9.00 -10.98 -0.10
C VAL A 200 7.91 -10.72 -1.15
N SER A 201 6.74 -10.23 -0.72
CA SER A 201 5.66 -9.86 -1.65
C SER A 201 6.05 -8.69 -2.56
N GLN A 202 6.78 -7.70 -2.02
CA GLN A 202 7.38 -6.63 -2.81
C GLN A 202 8.32 -7.16 -3.89
N MET A 203 9.22 -8.09 -3.55
CA MET A 203 10.14 -8.68 -4.54
C MET A 203 9.38 -9.37 -5.68
N LYS A 204 8.36 -10.18 -5.34
CA LYS A 204 7.50 -10.84 -6.33
C LYS A 204 6.80 -9.81 -7.23
N GLY A 205 6.26 -8.75 -6.64
CA GLY A 205 5.58 -7.69 -7.40
C GLY A 205 6.49 -7.02 -8.43
N VAL A 206 7.75 -6.75 -8.08
CA VAL A 206 8.74 -6.16 -9.01
C VAL A 206 9.08 -7.11 -10.16
N LEU A 207 9.18 -8.43 -9.89
CA LEU A 207 9.39 -9.45 -10.91
C LEU A 207 8.22 -9.48 -11.92
N ILE A 208 6.99 -9.57 -11.42
CA ILE A 208 5.77 -9.61 -12.23
C ILE A 208 5.65 -8.35 -13.09
N LEU A 209 5.89 -7.18 -12.49
CA LEU A 209 5.85 -5.91 -13.22
C LEU A 209 6.85 -5.86 -14.35
N LYS A 210 8.10 -6.29 -14.13
CA LYS A 210 9.12 -6.26 -15.16
C LYS A 210 8.79 -7.22 -16.30
N ALA A 211 8.29 -8.41 -15.97
CA ALA A 211 7.87 -9.39 -16.96
C ALA A 211 6.71 -8.87 -17.82
N MET A 212 5.69 -8.26 -17.19
CA MET A 212 4.56 -7.67 -17.91
C MET A 212 4.96 -6.45 -18.75
N GLU A 213 5.86 -5.59 -18.23
CA GLU A 213 6.43 -4.47 -19.00
C GLU A 213 7.08 -4.99 -20.29
N GLY A 214 7.89 -6.04 -20.20
CA GLY A 214 8.49 -6.69 -21.37
C GLY A 214 7.44 -7.29 -22.30
N TYR A 215 6.45 -8.00 -21.76
CA TYR A 215 5.41 -8.64 -22.55
C TYR A 215 4.60 -7.64 -23.39
N ILE A 216 4.19 -6.51 -22.80
CA ILE A 216 3.48 -5.44 -23.53
C ILE A 216 4.36 -4.85 -24.65
N LYS A 217 5.66 -4.70 -24.40
CA LYS A 217 6.63 -4.24 -25.42
C LYS A 217 6.79 -5.24 -26.55
N GLU A 218 6.79 -6.54 -26.25
CA GLU A 218 6.83 -7.60 -27.27
C GLU A 218 5.55 -7.66 -28.12
N LEU A 219 4.40 -7.23 -27.57
CA LEU A 219 3.17 -7.03 -28.36
C LEU A 219 3.22 -5.78 -29.27
N GLY A 220 4.28 -4.97 -29.18
CA GLY A 220 4.47 -3.75 -29.97
C GLY A 220 3.79 -2.51 -29.39
N TYR A 221 3.61 -2.48 -28.07
CA TYR A 221 3.03 -1.36 -27.32
C TYR A 221 4.02 -0.81 -26.30
N THR A 222 3.88 0.47 -25.98
CA THR A 222 4.69 1.14 -24.98
C THR A 222 4.23 0.76 -23.57
N ALA A 223 5.17 0.53 -22.67
CA ALA A 223 4.89 0.31 -21.25
C ALA A 223 5.86 1.17 -20.41
N LEU A 224 5.29 2.07 -19.62
CA LEU A 224 6.03 3.02 -18.77
C LEU A 224 5.74 2.75 -17.30
N ARG A 225 6.77 2.81 -16.46
CA ARG A 225 6.66 2.67 -15.00
C ARG A 225 7.17 3.93 -14.29
N GLY A 226 6.81 4.07 -13.02
CA GLY A 226 7.30 5.15 -12.16
C GLY A 226 6.70 6.53 -12.45
N VAL A 227 5.64 6.60 -13.25
CA VAL A 227 4.92 7.85 -13.60
C VAL A 227 3.56 7.98 -12.93
N VAL A 228 2.90 6.86 -12.59
CA VAL A 228 1.57 6.84 -11.98
C VAL A 228 1.66 6.50 -10.50
N THR A 229 0.87 7.16 -9.66
CA THR A 229 0.73 6.86 -8.24
C THR A 229 -0.03 5.53 -8.04
N PRO A 230 0.55 4.54 -7.32
CA PRO A 230 -0.09 3.23 -7.15
C PRO A 230 -1.46 3.30 -6.45
N GLN A 231 -1.63 4.21 -5.50
CA GLN A 231 -2.89 4.35 -4.75
C GLN A 231 -4.03 4.86 -5.62
N ALA A 232 -3.78 5.86 -6.48
CA ALA A 232 -4.81 6.37 -7.38
C ALA A 232 -5.18 5.32 -8.43
N ALA A 233 -4.18 4.65 -9.01
CA ALA A 233 -4.39 3.55 -9.94
C ALA A 233 -5.21 2.41 -9.31
N GLY A 234 -4.90 2.01 -8.08
CA GLY A 234 -5.61 0.95 -7.36
C GLY A 234 -7.07 1.26 -7.10
N VAL A 235 -7.38 2.49 -6.69
CA VAL A 235 -8.77 2.90 -6.46
C VAL A 235 -9.54 3.06 -7.78
N ALA A 236 -8.91 3.68 -8.78
CA ALA A 236 -9.53 3.90 -10.09
C ALA A 236 -9.84 2.59 -10.83
N SER A 237 -8.95 1.59 -10.70
CA SER A 237 -9.10 0.27 -11.33
C SER A 237 -9.95 -0.72 -10.55
N GLY A 238 -10.56 -0.30 -9.43
CA GLY A 238 -11.43 -1.17 -8.64
C GLY A 238 -10.70 -2.26 -7.84
N ILE A 239 -9.37 -2.18 -7.66
CA ILE A 239 -8.64 -3.12 -6.80
C ILE A 239 -9.13 -3.04 -5.35
N GLY A 240 -9.54 -1.85 -4.90
CA GLY A 240 -10.10 -1.66 -3.58
C GLY A 240 -10.42 -0.20 -3.25
N GLU A 241 -10.77 0.04 -2.00
CA GLU A 241 -11.08 1.37 -1.46
C GLU A 241 -9.96 1.89 -0.56
N LEU A 242 -9.80 3.21 -0.45
CA LEU A 242 -8.78 3.77 0.44
C LEU A 242 -9.25 3.71 1.91
N GLY A 243 -8.52 2.97 2.74
CA GLY A 243 -8.82 2.84 4.17
C GLY A 243 -8.29 4.00 5.02
N ARG A 244 -8.77 4.09 6.27
CA ARG A 244 -8.29 5.05 7.27
C ARG A 244 -6.77 4.99 7.51
N ASN A 245 -6.19 3.80 7.40
CA ASN A 245 -4.74 3.58 7.52
C ASN A 245 -3.93 4.10 6.32
N GLY A 246 -4.59 4.66 5.30
CA GLY A 246 -3.95 5.15 4.08
C GLY A 246 -3.54 4.04 3.10
N LEU A 247 -4.00 2.81 3.28
CA LEU A 247 -3.76 1.68 2.37
C LEU A 247 -4.99 1.41 1.51
N VAL A 248 -4.79 0.86 0.31
CA VAL A 248 -5.90 0.33 -0.50
C VAL A 248 -6.35 -0.99 0.12
N ILE A 249 -7.64 -1.10 0.40
CA ILE A 249 -8.28 -2.25 1.04
C ILE A 249 -9.00 -3.06 -0.03
N ASN A 250 -8.47 -4.25 -0.32
CA ASN A 250 -9.06 -5.17 -1.28
C ASN A 250 -10.11 -6.08 -0.63
N LYS A 251 -11.07 -6.56 -1.42
CA LYS A 251 -12.14 -7.47 -0.96
C LYS A 251 -11.62 -8.77 -0.34
N ASN A 252 -10.62 -9.40 -0.97
CA ASN A 252 -10.14 -10.74 -0.61
C ASN A 252 -8.92 -10.69 0.33
N PHE A 253 -8.15 -9.62 0.21
CA PHE A 253 -6.87 -9.47 0.89
C PHE A 253 -6.82 -8.26 1.84
N GLY A 254 -7.88 -7.46 1.95
CA GLY A 254 -7.88 -6.30 2.83
C GLY A 254 -6.69 -5.37 2.59
N ALA A 255 -6.05 -4.94 3.68
CA ALA A 255 -4.89 -4.03 3.63
C ALA A 255 -3.56 -4.73 3.33
N ARG A 256 -3.54 -6.06 3.15
CA ARG A 256 -2.32 -6.87 2.95
C ARG A 256 -2.05 -7.13 1.47
N ILE A 257 -2.12 -6.09 0.65
CA ILE A 257 -1.68 -6.11 -0.75
C ILE A 257 -0.49 -5.17 -0.91
N HIS A 258 0.53 -5.64 -1.62
CA HIS A 258 1.62 -4.80 -2.07
C HIS A 258 1.20 -4.10 -3.36
N MET A 259 1.38 -2.78 -3.40
CA MET A 259 1.00 -1.92 -4.53
C MET A 259 2.28 -1.42 -5.19
N PRO A 260 2.88 -2.20 -6.11
CA PRO A 260 4.07 -1.77 -6.83
C PRO A 260 3.69 -0.77 -7.94
N ASP A 261 4.67 -0.16 -8.60
CA ASP A 261 4.45 0.89 -9.59
C ASP A 261 3.55 0.42 -10.75
N PRO A 262 2.43 1.11 -11.06
CA PRO A 262 1.59 0.79 -12.20
C PRO A 262 2.32 0.91 -13.53
N ILE A 263 1.81 0.21 -14.54
CA ILE A 263 2.23 0.35 -15.94
C ILE A 263 1.26 1.30 -16.65
N LEU A 264 1.78 2.35 -17.27
CA LEU A 264 1.05 3.23 -18.19
C LEU A 264 1.34 2.78 -19.64
N THR A 265 0.31 2.61 -20.48
CA THR A 265 0.44 1.98 -21.81
C THR A 265 -0.52 2.53 -22.86
N ASP A 266 -0.15 2.39 -24.15
CA ASP A 266 -1.00 2.59 -25.33
C ASP A 266 -1.68 1.30 -25.82
N LEU A 267 -1.50 0.16 -25.14
CA LEU A 267 -2.21 -1.08 -25.45
C LEU A 267 -3.73 -0.90 -25.29
N PRO A 268 -4.56 -1.10 -26.33
CA PRO A 268 -6.01 -0.94 -26.23
C PRO A 268 -6.65 -1.91 -25.24
N LEU A 269 -7.30 -1.36 -24.21
CA LEU A 269 -7.89 -2.12 -23.11
C LEU A 269 -9.26 -1.54 -22.70
N VAL A 270 -10.00 -2.30 -21.90
CA VAL A 270 -11.26 -1.91 -21.26
C VAL A 270 -11.00 -1.63 -19.78
N PRO A 271 -11.16 -0.38 -19.32
CA PRO A 271 -11.01 -0.04 -17.90
C PRO A 271 -12.07 -0.70 -17.02
N ASP A 272 -11.64 -1.09 -15.83
CA ASP A 272 -12.49 -1.41 -14.69
C ASP A 272 -13.03 -0.12 -14.03
N ALA A 273 -13.95 -0.29 -13.09
CA ALA A 273 -14.56 0.80 -12.33
C ALA A 273 -14.20 0.72 -10.83
N PRO A 274 -14.17 1.86 -10.12
CA PRO A 274 -14.04 1.88 -8.66
C PRO A 274 -15.12 1.02 -7.99
N VAL A 275 -14.77 0.42 -6.86
CA VAL A 275 -15.65 -0.47 -6.08
C VAL A 275 -16.11 0.17 -4.78
N ASP A 276 -17.25 -0.28 -4.25
CA ASP A 276 -17.70 0.00 -2.88
C ASP A 276 -17.87 -1.33 -2.15
N ILE A 277 -16.90 -1.71 -1.32
CA ILE A 277 -16.94 -2.90 -0.47
C ILE A 277 -17.26 -2.56 0.99
N GLY A 278 -17.78 -1.35 1.23
CA GLY A 278 -18.15 -0.85 2.56
C GLY A 278 -17.00 -0.32 3.40
N VAL A 279 -15.80 -0.10 2.83
CA VAL A 279 -14.63 0.39 3.60
C VAL A 279 -14.87 1.78 4.15
N GLU A 280 -15.55 2.64 3.39
CA GLU A 280 -15.93 3.98 3.83
C GLU A 280 -16.75 3.95 5.13
N ASP A 281 -17.83 3.16 5.13
CA ASP A 281 -18.73 3.03 6.28
C ASP A 281 -18.03 2.37 7.47
N PHE A 282 -17.21 1.36 7.19
CA PHE A 282 -16.44 0.65 8.20
C PHE A 282 -15.41 1.55 8.88
N CYS A 283 -14.67 2.35 8.10
CA CYS A 283 -13.60 3.22 8.59
C CYS A 283 -14.10 4.38 9.46
N LYS A 284 -15.34 4.85 9.26
CA LYS A 284 -15.98 5.87 10.11
C LYS A 284 -16.12 5.41 11.56
N ILE A 285 -16.42 4.13 11.76
CA ILE A 285 -16.75 3.55 13.08
C ILE A 285 -15.58 2.79 13.71
N CYS A 286 -14.79 2.05 12.92
CA CYS A 286 -13.85 1.05 13.44
C CYS A 286 -12.68 1.62 14.26
N ARG A 287 -11.91 2.54 13.68
CA ARG A 287 -10.71 3.19 14.26
C ARG A 287 -9.61 2.26 14.84
N LYS A 288 -9.71 0.94 14.66
CA LYS A 288 -8.76 -0.05 15.22
C LYS A 288 -7.31 0.20 14.79
N CYS A 289 -7.08 0.56 13.54
CA CYS A 289 -5.73 0.91 13.05
C CYS A 289 -5.17 2.19 13.71
N ALA A 290 -6.01 3.16 14.04
CA ALA A 290 -5.60 4.36 14.78
C ALA A 290 -5.24 4.01 16.23
N ASN A 291 -6.12 3.27 16.91
CA ASN A 291 -5.94 2.84 18.31
C ASN A 291 -4.66 2.03 18.55
N THR A 292 -4.18 1.33 17.53
CA THR A 292 -3.02 0.42 17.62
C THR A 292 -1.77 0.98 16.95
N CYS A 293 -1.85 2.15 16.32
CA CYS A 293 -0.72 2.75 15.65
C CYS A 293 0.33 3.17 16.69
N PRO A 294 1.55 2.60 16.66
CA PRO A 294 2.55 2.92 17.68
C PRO A 294 2.91 4.41 17.74
N THR A 295 2.84 5.11 16.60
CA THR A 295 3.26 6.51 16.46
C THR A 295 2.09 7.48 16.35
N ASN A 296 0.85 7.02 16.56
CA ASN A 296 -0.36 7.82 16.36
C ASN A 296 -0.39 8.55 15.01
N SER A 297 0.16 7.92 13.98
CA SER A 297 0.26 8.48 12.63
C SER A 297 -1.06 8.44 11.87
N ILE A 298 -2.04 7.68 12.35
CA ILE A 298 -3.33 7.46 11.72
C ILE A 298 -4.38 8.31 12.45
N PRO A 299 -5.17 9.13 11.75
CA PRO A 299 -6.11 10.04 12.39
C PRO A 299 -7.26 9.30 13.06
N PHE A 300 -7.69 9.79 14.23
CA PHE A 300 -8.90 9.35 14.92
C PHE A 300 -10.18 10.03 14.39
N GLY A 301 -10.06 11.29 13.96
CA GLY A 301 -11.15 12.13 13.47
C GLY A 301 -11.63 11.77 12.06
N ASP A 302 -12.36 12.69 11.44
CA ASP A 302 -12.91 12.50 10.10
C ASP A 302 -11.87 12.72 8.99
N LYS A 303 -12.31 12.56 7.75
CA LYS A 303 -11.49 12.87 6.58
C LYS A 303 -11.16 14.36 6.56
N VAL A 304 -10.04 14.67 5.92
CA VAL A 304 -9.61 16.05 5.68
C VAL A 304 -9.41 16.25 4.18
N VAL A 305 -9.55 17.48 3.72
CA VAL A 305 -9.14 17.87 2.37
C VAL A 305 -7.64 18.10 2.35
N HIS A 306 -6.93 17.34 1.53
CA HIS A 306 -5.49 17.48 1.34
C HIS A 306 -5.14 17.38 -0.14
N ASN A 307 -4.60 18.48 -0.69
CA ASN A 307 -4.30 18.61 -2.12
C ASN A 307 -5.53 18.33 -3.01
N GLY A 308 -6.64 19.02 -2.71
CA GLY A 308 -7.92 18.90 -3.41
C GLY A 308 -8.69 17.60 -3.18
N ILE A 309 -8.15 16.68 -2.38
CA ILE A 309 -8.72 15.34 -2.18
C ILE A 309 -9.18 15.17 -0.73
N GLU A 310 -10.45 14.83 -0.55
CA GLU A 310 -11.01 14.41 0.74
C GLU A 310 -10.62 12.95 1.04
N LYS A 311 -9.84 12.75 2.11
CA LYS A 311 -9.39 11.41 2.56
C LYS A 311 -8.93 11.41 4.01
N TYR A 312 -8.73 10.21 4.58
CA TYR A 312 -7.98 10.06 5.83
C TYR A 312 -6.50 10.29 5.57
N LYS A 313 -5.98 11.44 6.01
CA LYS A 313 -4.57 11.79 5.82
C LYS A 313 -3.72 11.29 6.99
N ILE A 314 -2.92 10.26 6.73
CA ILE A 314 -1.91 9.82 7.70
C ILE A 314 -0.73 10.80 7.78
N ASN A 315 -0.12 10.89 8.97
CA ASN A 315 1.18 11.50 9.18
C ASN A 315 2.27 10.47 8.83
N TRP A 316 2.65 10.43 7.56
CA TRP A 316 3.69 9.52 7.08
C TRP A 316 5.06 9.79 7.73
N LEU A 317 5.31 11.02 8.19
CA LEU A 317 6.60 11.40 8.77
C LEU A 317 6.81 10.72 10.12
N THR A 318 5.81 10.75 11.01
CA THR A 318 5.90 10.04 12.30
C THR A 318 5.92 8.52 12.10
N CYS A 319 5.20 8.00 11.10
CA CYS A 319 5.24 6.58 10.74
C CYS A 319 6.64 6.15 10.27
N TYR A 320 7.28 6.97 9.43
CA TYR A 320 8.57 6.66 8.84
C TYR A 320 9.74 6.86 9.81
N LYS A 321 9.69 7.89 10.66
CA LYS A 321 10.71 8.20 11.66
C LYS A 321 10.86 7.15 12.75
N LEU A 322 9.96 6.16 12.82
CA LEU A 322 10.06 5.07 13.78
C LEU A 322 11.22 4.11 13.50
N ARG A 323 11.58 3.88 12.23
CA ARG A 323 12.51 2.82 11.81
C ARG A 323 13.87 2.81 12.54
N PRO A 324 14.55 3.96 12.78
CA PRO A 324 15.82 3.97 13.50
C PRO A 324 15.73 3.51 14.96
N TYR A 325 14.56 3.65 15.60
CA TYR A 325 14.38 3.37 17.03
C TYR A 325 14.05 1.91 17.33
N VAL A 326 13.64 1.17 16.29
CA VAL A 326 13.16 -0.21 16.36
C VAL A 326 14.00 -1.17 15.52
N HIS A 327 15.06 -0.65 14.88
CA HIS A 327 15.94 -1.38 13.96
C HIS A 327 16.53 -2.68 14.52
N ASP A 328 16.71 -2.74 15.84
CA ASP A 328 17.20 -3.94 16.53
C ASP A 328 16.18 -5.09 16.55
N TYR A 329 14.90 -4.79 16.32
CA TYR A 329 13.79 -5.73 16.47
C TYR A 329 13.07 -6.03 15.17
N TRP A 330 12.92 -5.03 14.30
CA TRP A 330 12.18 -5.12 13.04
C TRP A 330 12.43 -3.89 12.16
N GLY A 331 12.20 -4.06 10.86
CA GLY A 331 12.33 -3.02 9.85
C GLY A 331 11.03 -2.29 9.55
N SER A 332 9.89 -3.00 9.46
CA SER A 332 8.58 -2.47 9.07
C SER A 332 7.50 -2.71 10.13
N CYS A 333 6.67 -1.70 10.39
CA CYS A 333 5.70 -1.76 11.49
C CYS A 333 4.52 -2.70 11.20
N LEU A 334 3.83 -2.46 10.08
CA LEU A 334 2.72 -3.29 9.54
C LEU A 334 1.51 -3.50 10.47
N THR A 335 1.49 -2.95 11.69
CA THR A 335 0.37 -3.09 12.64
C THR A 335 -0.96 -2.72 12.03
N CYS A 336 -1.04 -1.58 11.35
CA CYS A 336 -2.30 -1.07 10.79
C CYS A 336 -2.89 -1.96 9.67
N ALA A 337 -2.05 -2.76 9.01
CA ALA A 337 -2.49 -3.76 8.04
C ALA A 337 -2.91 -5.05 8.74
N ALA A 338 -2.13 -5.50 9.73
CA ALA A 338 -2.38 -6.73 10.48
C ALA A 338 -3.68 -6.70 11.30
N VAL A 339 -4.00 -5.57 11.94
CA VAL A 339 -5.21 -5.44 12.78
C VAL A 339 -6.47 -5.08 12.00
N CYS A 340 -6.34 -4.73 10.71
CA CYS A 340 -7.49 -4.30 9.91
C CYS A 340 -8.50 -5.46 9.79
N PRO A 341 -9.80 -5.24 10.07
CA PRO A 341 -10.80 -6.30 9.99
C PRO A 341 -11.00 -6.87 8.57
N PHE A 342 -10.62 -6.13 7.53
CA PHE A 342 -10.63 -6.63 6.15
C PHE A 342 -9.42 -7.51 5.82
N SER A 343 -8.34 -7.49 6.60
CA SER A 343 -7.11 -8.25 6.33
C SER A 343 -7.19 -9.71 6.75
N LYS A 344 -8.36 -10.20 7.15
CA LYS A 344 -8.58 -11.59 7.58
C LYS A 344 -8.34 -12.59 6.43
N PRO A 345 -8.26 -13.90 6.73
CA PRO A 345 -8.16 -14.91 5.70
C PRO A 345 -9.32 -14.82 4.72
N ASN A 346 -9.07 -15.17 3.46
CA ASN A 346 -10.12 -15.23 2.45
C ASN A 346 -10.91 -16.54 2.60
N VAL A 347 -11.87 -16.55 3.53
CA VAL A 347 -12.72 -17.69 3.87
C VAL A 347 -14.20 -17.28 3.84
N TRP A 348 -15.11 -18.25 3.81
CA TRP A 348 -16.54 -18.03 3.55
C TRP A 348 -17.18 -16.98 4.47
N TRP A 349 -16.85 -16.96 5.76
CA TRP A 349 -17.44 -16.01 6.72
C TRP A 349 -16.93 -14.58 6.50
N HIS A 350 -15.68 -14.41 6.06
CA HIS A 350 -15.13 -13.10 5.72
C HIS A 350 -15.75 -12.60 4.41
N GLY A 351 -15.86 -13.49 3.42
CA GLY A 351 -16.56 -13.22 2.17
C GLY A 351 -18.01 -12.79 2.40
N LEU A 352 -18.73 -13.49 3.31
CA LEU A 352 -20.10 -13.15 3.70
C LEU A 352 -20.17 -11.79 4.40
N ALA A 353 -19.23 -11.47 5.30
CA ALA A 353 -19.18 -10.17 5.96
C ALA A 353 -19.01 -9.02 4.96
N VAL A 354 -18.04 -9.14 4.04
CA VAL A 354 -17.80 -8.11 3.01
C VAL A 354 -18.96 -8.04 2.02
N TRP A 355 -19.53 -9.19 1.61
CA TRP A 355 -20.72 -9.22 0.76
C TRP A 355 -21.91 -8.53 1.42
N SER A 356 -22.16 -8.80 2.70
CA SER A 356 -23.26 -8.18 3.45
C SER A 356 -23.09 -6.67 3.56
N LEU A 357 -21.87 -6.16 3.74
CA LEU A 357 -21.59 -4.73 3.71
C LEU A 357 -21.87 -4.13 2.33
N HIS A 358 -21.38 -4.79 1.28
CA HIS A 358 -21.56 -4.34 -0.10
C HIS A 358 -23.04 -4.26 -0.50
N THR A 359 -23.83 -5.28 -0.19
CA THR A 359 -25.25 -5.38 -0.61
C THR A 359 -26.22 -4.66 0.33
N SER A 360 -25.82 -4.34 1.56
CA SER A 360 -26.68 -3.61 2.50
C SER A 360 -26.92 -2.17 2.06
N PRO A 361 -28.18 -1.67 2.17
CA PRO A 361 -28.49 -0.25 2.04
C PRO A 361 -27.62 0.63 2.94
N PHE A 362 -27.22 1.80 2.46
CA PHE A 362 -26.31 2.70 3.18
C PHE A 362 -26.81 3.08 4.58
N SER A 363 -28.12 3.18 4.80
CA SER A 363 -28.72 3.47 6.10
C SER A 363 -28.52 2.36 7.14
N LEU A 364 -28.40 1.10 6.70
CA LEU A 364 -28.23 -0.07 7.58
C LEU A 364 -26.76 -0.41 7.85
N ARG A 365 -25.85 0.01 6.97
CA ARG A 365 -24.40 -0.26 7.11
C ARG A 365 -23.81 0.16 8.46
N PRO A 366 -24.15 1.32 9.06
CA PRO A 366 -23.61 1.68 10.38
C PRO A 366 -23.91 0.66 11.48
N ALA A 367 -25.12 0.08 11.50
CA ALA A 367 -25.50 -0.95 12.47
C ALA A 367 -24.73 -2.25 12.20
N LEU A 368 -24.67 -2.68 10.94
CA LEU A 368 -23.91 -3.86 10.52
C LEU A 368 -22.42 -3.72 10.85
N VAL A 369 -21.82 -2.56 10.58
CA VAL A 369 -20.42 -2.27 10.92
C VAL A 369 -20.19 -2.37 12.42
N ARG A 370 -21.08 -1.85 13.27
CA ARG A 370 -20.95 -1.98 14.73
C ARG A 370 -20.98 -3.44 15.16
N ALA A 371 -21.88 -4.24 14.59
CA ALA A 371 -21.95 -5.68 14.85
C ALA A 371 -20.68 -6.41 14.41
N LEU A 372 -20.25 -6.23 13.16
CA LEU A 372 -19.03 -6.85 12.62
C LEU A 372 -17.77 -6.41 13.39
N LYS A 373 -17.68 -5.13 13.77
CA LYS A 373 -16.60 -4.63 14.62
C LYS A 373 -16.62 -5.29 15.99
N TRP A 374 -17.79 -5.44 16.62
CA TRP A 374 -17.91 -6.11 17.91
C TRP A 374 -17.47 -7.57 17.82
N ILE A 375 -17.87 -8.29 16.76
CA ILE A 375 -17.40 -9.65 16.49
C ILE A 375 -15.88 -9.66 16.36
N ASP A 376 -15.32 -8.75 15.54
CA ASP A 376 -13.88 -8.67 15.33
C ASP A 376 -13.11 -8.40 16.63
N ASP A 377 -13.58 -7.48 17.46
CA ASP A 377 -12.95 -7.16 18.74
C ASP A 377 -13.10 -8.29 19.76
N LYS A 378 -14.25 -9.00 19.78
CA LYS A 378 -14.49 -10.12 20.69
C LYS A 378 -13.62 -11.34 20.38
N PHE A 379 -13.49 -11.70 19.10
CA PHE A 379 -12.81 -12.94 18.71
C PHE A 379 -11.34 -12.74 18.33
N TRP A 380 -10.93 -11.55 17.89
CA TRP A 380 -9.55 -11.27 17.49
C TRP A 380 -8.84 -10.22 18.36
N GLY A 381 -9.56 -9.52 19.25
CA GLY A 381 -9.00 -8.51 20.15
C GLY A 381 -8.60 -7.22 19.44
N VAL A 382 -8.50 -6.11 20.17
CA VAL A 382 -8.17 -4.78 19.61
C VAL A 382 -6.70 -4.68 19.21
N THR A 383 -5.80 -5.16 20.07
CA THR A 383 -4.34 -5.22 19.87
C THR A 383 -3.89 -6.67 19.89
N ARG A 384 -4.03 -7.39 18.76
CA ARG A 384 -3.66 -8.81 18.69
C ARG A 384 -2.14 -8.96 18.77
N ALA A 385 -1.66 -9.77 19.70
CA ALA A 385 -0.26 -10.11 19.83
C ALA A 385 -0.04 -11.60 19.54
N THR A 386 -0.05 -12.03 18.27
CA THR A 386 0.00 -13.47 17.95
C THR A 386 1.43 -13.97 17.86
N ARG A 387 1.70 -15.09 18.50
CA ARG A 387 2.93 -15.85 18.30
C ARG A 387 2.89 -16.57 16.96
N VAL A 388 3.91 -16.36 16.16
CA VAL A 388 4.11 -17.01 14.86
C VAL A 388 5.43 -17.77 14.93
N ARG A 389 5.39 -19.06 14.58
CA ARG A 389 6.57 -19.90 14.41
C ARG A 389 6.72 -20.28 12.96
N TRP A 390 7.92 -20.11 12.41
CA TRP A 390 8.26 -20.53 11.06
C TRP A 390 9.77 -20.81 10.97
N LEU A 391 10.15 -22.06 10.74
CA LEU A 391 11.56 -22.50 10.84
C LEU A 391 12.15 -22.07 12.21
N SER A 392 13.31 -21.41 12.20
CA SER A 392 13.95 -20.86 13.39
C SER A 392 13.37 -19.53 13.87
N TYR A 393 12.39 -18.95 13.17
CA TYR A 393 11.72 -17.73 13.61
C TYR A 393 10.64 -18.08 14.63
N ASP A 394 10.74 -17.53 15.84
CA ASP A 394 9.69 -17.59 16.84
C ASP A 394 9.41 -16.17 17.36
N SER A 395 8.26 -15.61 16.97
CA SER A 395 7.91 -14.26 17.39
C SER A 395 7.59 -14.14 18.87
N GLY A 396 7.49 -15.23 19.64
CA GLY A 396 7.37 -15.20 21.10
C GLY A 396 8.68 -14.86 21.81
N ILE A 397 9.80 -14.87 21.08
CA ILE A 397 11.13 -14.55 21.58
C ILE A 397 11.50 -13.16 21.11
N LYS A 398 12.11 -12.36 21.98
CA LYS A 398 12.63 -11.05 21.62
C LYS A 398 13.79 -11.20 20.62
N PRO A 399 13.77 -10.49 19.48
CA PRO A 399 14.89 -10.49 18.55
C PRO A 399 16.21 -10.13 19.27
N GLY A 400 17.20 -11.01 19.18
CA GLY A 400 18.51 -10.88 19.84
C GLY A 400 18.70 -11.74 21.09
N ASP A 401 17.63 -12.24 21.73
CA ASP A 401 17.74 -13.10 22.92
C ASP A 401 18.09 -14.56 22.56
N GLN A 402 17.92 -14.96 21.30
CA GLN A 402 18.58 -16.13 20.70
C GLN A 402 19.55 -15.66 19.62
N ALA A 403 20.78 -15.34 19.99
CA ALA A 403 21.79 -14.95 19.03
C ALA A 403 23.06 -15.80 19.17
N CYS A 404 23.12 -16.90 18.40
CA CYS A 404 24.30 -17.10 17.58
C CYS A 404 23.87 -17.43 16.15
N THR A 405 23.92 -16.42 15.28
CA THR A 405 23.47 -16.53 13.87
C THR A 405 24.63 -16.37 12.89
N VAL A 406 25.87 -16.65 13.32
CA VAL A 406 27.06 -16.62 12.47
C VAL A 406 27.34 -18.03 11.95
N ALA A 407 27.62 -18.17 10.65
CA ALA A 407 28.08 -19.44 10.10
C ALA A 407 29.39 -19.86 10.78
N GLY A 408 29.41 -21.05 11.39
CA GLY A 408 30.55 -21.55 12.16
C GLY A 408 30.49 -21.28 13.67
N CYS A 409 29.37 -20.77 14.21
CA CYS A 409 29.24 -20.65 15.66
C CYS A 409 29.11 -22.01 16.35
N THR A 410 30.05 -22.33 17.22
CA THR A 410 30.12 -23.57 18.02
C THR A 410 29.77 -23.36 19.50
N ALA A 411 29.29 -22.17 19.87
CA ALA A 411 28.94 -21.86 21.25
C ALA A 411 27.82 -22.80 21.73
N SER A 412 28.00 -23.45 22.89
CA SER A 412 27.00 -24.35 23.45
C SER A 412 25.71 -23.58 23.75
N HIS A 413 24.62 -23.97 23.08
CA HIS A 413 23.28 -23.43 23.30
C HIS A 413 22.62 -23.98 24.57
N GLU A 414 23.28 -24.90 25.26
CA GLU A 414 22.93 -25.35 26.60
C GLU A 414 23.60 -24.43 27.62
N GLY A 415 22.80 -23.73 28.43
CA GLY A 415 23.27 -23.23 29.72
C GLY A 415 23.45 -21.72 29.94
N LYS A 416 23.08 -20.82 29.01
CA LYS A 416 22.92 -19.39 29.34
C LYS A 416 21.47 -18.96 29.15
N GLY A 417 20.70 -19.09 30.24
CA GLY A 417 19.26 -18.79 30.34
C GLY A 417 18.89 -17.36 29.93
N HIS A 418 17.68 -17.09 29.44
CA HIS A 418 16.42 -17.76 29.76
C HIS A 418 15.73 -18.38 28.52
N SER A 419 15.82 -19.69 28.37
CA SER A 419 14.63 -20.46 27.95
C SER A 419 13.75 -20.64 29.18
N GLY A 420 13.21 -19.54 29.71
CA GLY A 420 11.90 -19.68 30.33
C GLY A 420 11.02 -20.20 29.21
N ASP A 421 10.42 -21.37 29.36
CA ASP A 421 9.42 -21.85 28.42
C ASP A 421 8.50 -20.69 28.11
N VAL A 422 8.61 -20.11 26.91
CA VAL A 422 7.69 -19.06 26.50
C VAL A 422 6.36 -19.80 26.36
N ALA A 423 5.59 -19.85 27.44
CA ALA A 423 4.31 -20.50 27.49
C ALA A 423 3.27 -19.58 26.85
N GLY A 424 2.54 -20.12 25.87
CA GLY A 424 1.37 -19.46 25.31
C GLY A 424 1.53 -18.90 23.90
N ASN A 425 0.44 -18.24 23.47
CA ASN A 425 0.17 -17.84 22.09
C ASN A 425 0.49 -16.36 21.81
N ALA A 426 1.17 -15.69 22.75
CA ALA A 426 1.50 -14.27 22.66
C ALA A 426 2.82 -14.06 21.90
N GLY A 427 2.82 -13.18 20.90
CA GLY A 427 4.04 -12.70 20.26
C GLY A 427 4.70 -11.59 21.08
N TYR A 428 6.01 -11.46 20.97
CA TYR A 428 6.80 -10.32 21.39
C TYR A 428 6.54 -9.14 20.44
N TYR A 429 6.18 -8.01 21.03
CA TYR A 429 6.04 -6.76 20.32
C TYR A 429 6.97 -5.77 20.97
N ALA A 430 8.02 -5.39 20.24
CA ALA A 430 9.01 -4.48 20.78
C ALA A 430 8.31 -3.21 21.29
N PRO A 431 8.43 -2.89 22.59
CA PRO A 431 7.90 -1.64 23.11
C PRO A 431 8.64 -0.53 22.38
N LEU A 432 7.90 0.50 22.00
CA LEU A 432 8.51 1.66 21.41
C LEU A 432 9.35 2.32 22.52
N LYS A 433 10.64 2.53 22.29
CA LYS A 433 11.53 3.22 23.26
C LYS A 433 10.84 4.49 23.76
N GLU A 434 11.07 4.90 25.00
CA GLU A 434 10.52 6.15 25.57
C GLU A 434 10.67 7.38 24.63
N ASN A 435 11.74 7.40 23.83
CA ASN A 435 11.98 8.39 22.78
C ASN A 435 10.95 8.44 21.63
N THR A 436 10.15 7.40 21.42
CA THR A 436 9.05 7.44 20.44
C THR A 436 7.81 8.14 20.98
N ASN A 437 7.67 8.26 22.31
CA ASN A 437 6.66 9.15 22.89
C ASN A 437 6.91 10.60 22.45
N ARG A 438 8.15 10.98 22.09
CA ARG A 438 8.47 12.29 21.51
C ARG A 438 7.89 12.49 20.10
N PHE A 439 7.52 11.43 19.38
CA PHE A 439 6.76 11.54 18.13
C PHE A 439 5.27 11.75 18.37
N VAL A 440 4.81 11.51 19.59
CA VAL A 440 3.43 11.63 19.99
C VAL A 440 3.27 12.96 20.72
N LYS A 441 2.84 14.00 20.00
CA LYS A 441 2.10 15.07 20.69
C LYS A 441 0.76 14.46 21.10
N ARG A 442 0.59 14.17 22.39
CA ARG A 442 -0.70 13.86 23.00
C ARG A 442 -1.33 15.21 23.33
N ASP A 443 -1.86 15.88 22.32
CA ASP A 443 -2.73 17.05 22.52
C ASP A 443 -4.18 16.57 22.55
#